data_AF-A0A3N9MU43-F1
#
_entry.id   AF-A0A3N9MU43-F1
#
_cell.length_a   1.000
_cell.length_b   1.000
_cell.length_c   1.000
_cell.angle_alpha   90.00
_cell.angle_beta   90.00
_cell.angle_gamma   90.00
#
_symmetry.space_group_name_H-M   'P 1'
#
loop_
_entity.id
_entity.type
_entity.pdbx_description
1 polymer ?
#
loop_
_entity_poly.entity_id
_entity_poly.type
_entity_poly.pdbx_seq_one_letter_code
_entity_poly.pdbx_strand_id
1 'polypeptide(L)'
;MRKIVQLKRIIFNCLLSMFFIFSLTNAADLNTNGSFESSEVDTVTGKDIEGWLIEMGGGADAVFEIVDDTVFHGSKALKLTVNTIGSDAWNIQLVGDSIPAQQGETYHYSVWAKSSASSQVNFTVGNYSYSEYANVIRPSAPNVTTEWQEYTFEFTVTDAVEYIRAPLHFSISANTGDSIYIDNLKIYNVNDALEALKPVIVEAESGEVGSEFSILQDDTIDYVSIQTNRTAFNPGTTARMITYQVTFADTGIYDLFVRLRSGPSTYDDDSWFYGDGFGVKDSLTDSLWVTMNGMAAAGFSDPDDIVREAGGLGSNVWKWVNVSRNGFSSGYSTTFTVPEDSLTQTFQIGGREDGLDIDKFAFGKSNLFYTVKNLDNVEPGSTEEPGPVWEGPPLASEQPKFVGNIYSAAQIQNFEAYWNQVTPENAGKWGSVEGVRDNPSWSGLDAAYALAKDNEFPFHFHVLIWGAQQPAWIDTLSPEDQLAEITEWFE
;
A
#
# COMPACT_ATOMS: atom_id res chain seq x y z
N MET A 1 -1.91 -48.33 18.14
CA MET A 1 -1.36 -47.13 18.81
C MET A 1 -1.25 -45.94 17.86
N ARG A 2 -2.34 -45.65 17.14
CA ARG A 2 -2.52 -44.50 16.25
C ARG A 2 -3.71 -43.73 16.83
N LYS A 3 -3.52 -42.51 17.34
CA LYS A 3 -4.53 -41.45 17.60
C LYS A 3 -4.16 -40.37 18.64
N ILE A 4 -2.93 -40.31 19.18
CA ILE A 4 -2.61 -39.36 20.29
C ILE A 4 -1.52 -38.31 19.96
N VAL A 5 -0.98 -38.25 18.75
CA VAL A 5 0.10 -37.28 18.42
C VAL A 5 -0.41 -36.00 17.72
N GLN A 6 -1.65 -35.97 17.24
CA GLN A 6 -2.15 -34.86 16.41
C GLN A 6 -2.75 -33.66 17.17
N LEU A 7 -2.70 -33.63 18.51
CA LEU A 7 -3.37 -32.59 19.31
C LEU A 7 -2.42 -31.61 20.03
N LYS A 8 -1.12 -31.63 19.73
CA LYS A 8 -0.11 -30.76 20.38
C LYS A 8 0.52 -29.69 19.47
N ARG A 9 0.14 -29.59 18.20
CA ARG A 9 0.66 -28.57 17.26
C ARG A 9 -0.29 -27.38 17.01
N ILE A 10 -1.41 -27.27 17.73
CA ILE A 10 -2.44 -26.23 17.49
C ILE A 10 -2.35 -25.03 18.47
N ILE A 11 -1.44 -25.02 19.45
CA ILE A 11 -1.43 -23.97 20.51
C ILE A 11 -0.20 -23.05 20.48
N PHE A 12 0.70 -23.17 19.50
CA PHE A 12 1.92 -22.36 19.47
C PHE A 12 2.17 -21.68 18.12
N ASN A 13 1.15 -20.99 17.58
CA ASN A 13 1.29 -20.05 16.45
C ASN A 13 0.18 -18.96 16.39
N CYS A 14 -0.56 -18.72 17.47
CA CYS A 14 -1.66 -17.72 17.47
C CYS A 14 -1.32 -16.39 18.18
N LEU A 15 -0.04 -16.03 18.31
CA LEU A 15 0.36 -14.86 19.10
C LEU A 15 1.40 -13.99 18.37
N LEU A 16 1.22 -13.80 17.06
CA LEU A 16 1.90 -12.73 16.32
C LEU A 16 1.28 -12.49 14.93
N SER A 17 -0.04 -12.30 14.83
CA SER A 17 -0.70 -11.84 13.59
C SER A 17 -2.06 -11.25 13.90
N MET A 18 -2.07 -10.27 14.80
CA MET A 18 -3.20 -9.35 14.97
C MET A 18 -2.66 -7.93 15.14
N PHE A 19 -1.64 -7.59 14.34
CA PHE A 19 -1.49 -6.21 13.92
C PHE A 19 -2.50 -6.04 12.79
N PHE A 20 -3.61 -5.37 13.09
CA PHE A 20 -4.47 -4.82 12.06
C PHE A 20 -3.59 -3.93 11.18
N ILE A 21 -3.22 -4.42 9.99
CA ILE A 21 -2.72 -3.56 8.93
C ILE A 21 -3.96 -2.84 8.38
N PHE A 22 -4.39 -1.78 9.07
CA PHE A 22 -5.30 -0.78 8.51
C PHE A 22 -4.55 0.48 8.05
N SER A 23 -3.21 0.46 8.02
CA SER A 23 -2.41 1.59 7.56
C SER A 23 -2.10 1.50 6.05
N LEU A 24 -3.10 1.23 5.21
CA LEU A 24 -2.93 1.19 3.74
C LEU A 24 -3.98 1.99 2.95
N THR A 25 -4.94 2.62 3.62
CA THR A 25 -5.86 3.61 3.05
C THR A 25 -5.63 4.95 3.75
N ASN A 26 -5.14 5.96 3.03
CA ASN A 26 -5.08 7.33 3.55
C ASN A 26 -6.34 8.05 3.11
N ALA A 27 -7.51 7.59 3.59
CA ALA A 27 -8.76 8.34 3.43
C ALA A 27 -8.54 9.80 3.85
N ALA A 28 -9.18 10.75 3.17
CA ALA A 28 -8.96 12.17 3.44
C ALA A 28 -9.23 12.49 4.92
N ASP A 29 -8.20 12.97 5.61
CA ASP A 29 -8.30 13.34 7.02
C ASP A 29 -9.26 14.53 7.17
N LEU A 30 -10.29 14.38 8.00
CA LEU A 30 -11.30 15.40 8.26
C LEU A 30 -10.83 16.44 9.28
N ASN A 31 -9.86 16.09 10.12
CA ASN A 31 -9.24 17.03 11.04
C ASN A 31 -8.15 17.84 10.33
N THR A 32 -8.10 19.14 10.62
CA THR A 32 -7.10 20.03 10.02
C THR A 32 -5.78 19.95 10.79
N ASN A 33 -4.67 19.92 10.05
CA ASN A 33 -3.31 20.00 10.59
C ASN A 33 -3.01 18.95 11.67
N GLY A 34 -3.39 17.69 11.42
CA GLY A 34 -3.20 16.58 12.37
C GLY A 34 -1.74 16.27 12.71
N SER A 35 -0.82 16.55 11.79
CA SER A 35 0.63 16.36 11.90
C SER A 35 1.41 17.65 12.25
N PHE A 36 0.72 18.77 12.47
CA PHE A 36 1.33 20.05 12.84
C PHE A 36 2.29 20.68 11.80
N GLU A 37 2.40 20.11 10.60
CA GLU A 37 3.32 20.60 9.56
C GLU A 37 3.02 22.03 9.10
N SER A 38 1.76 22.49 9.18
CA SER A 38 1.38 23.86 8.82
C SER A 38 1.67 24.90 9.91
N SER A 39 2.20 24.48 11.06
CA SER A 39 2.51 25.36 12.20
C SER A 39 3.99 25.73 12.28
N GLU A 40 4.30 26.91 12.79
CA GLU A 40 5.69 27.32 13.06
C GLU A 40 6.21 26.70 14.36
N VAL A 41 7.53 26.46 14.44
CA VAL A 41 8.21 25.96 15.64
C VAL A 41 8.27 27.08 16.68
N ASP A 42 7.33 27.09 17.62
CA ASP A 42 7.23 28.07 18.70
C ASP A 42 6.37 27.53 19.86
N THR A 43 6.34 28.27 20.97
CA THR A 43 5.33 28.09 22.02
C THR A 43 3.95 28.51 21.49
N VAL A 44 2.95 27.69 21.73
CA VAL A 44 1.57 27.87 21.20
C VAL A 44 0.54 27.92 22.33
N THR A 45 -0.53 28.69 22.12
CA THR A 45 -1.65 28.79 23.07
C THR A 45 -2.98 28.96 22.35
N GLY A 46 -4.10 28.78 23.05
CA GLY A 46 -5.43 29.12 22.51
C GLY A 46 -5.71 28.48 21.14
N LYS A 47 -5.74 29.30 20.09
CA LYS A 47 -6.02 28.89 18.70
C LYS A 47 -4.84 29.13 17.74
N ASP A 48 -3.62 29.18 18.28
CA ASP A 48 -2.42 29.47 17.47
C ASP A 48 -2.13 28.38 16.42
N ILE A 49 -2.63 27.16 16.64
CA ILE A 49 -2.55 26.04 15.70
C ILE A 49 -3.88 25.93 14.95
N GLU A 50 -3.86 26.05 13.63
CA GLU A 50 -5.05 25.89 12.78
C GLU A 50 -5.66 24.49 12.98
N GLY A 51 -6.98 24.42 13.20
CA GLY A 51 -7.68 23.15 13.47
C GLY A 51 -7.66 22.68 14.92
N TRP A 52 -6.96 23.39 15.81
CA TRP A 52 -6.79 22.97 17.20
C TRP A 52 -7.16 24.08 18.20
N LEU A 53 -7.58 23.64 19.39
CA LEU A 53 -7.82 24.50 20.55
C LEU A 53 -7.07 23.97 21.77
N ILE A 54 -6.24 24.81 22.37
CA ILE A 54 -5.55 24.55 23.65
C ILE A 54 -6.36 25.22 24.77
N GLU A 55 -6.86 24.41 25.70
CA GLU A 55 -7.63 24.88 26.86
C GLU A 55 -6.90 24.57 28.17
N MET A 56 -6.74 25.59 29.01
CA MET A 56 -6.20 25.44 30.37
C MET A 56 -7.13 26.10 31.40
N GLY A 57 -7.32 25.45 32.54
CA GLY A 57 -8.22 25.90 33.60
C GLY A 57 -7.85 25.36 34.98
N GLY A 58 -8.68 25.63 35.99
CA GLY A 58 -8.53 25.02 37.32
C GLY A 58 -7.22 25.35 38.07
N GLY A 59 -6.49 26.38 37.65
CA GLY A 59 -5.17 26.71 38.20
C GLY A 59 -4.03 25.82 37.70
N ALA A 60 -4.29 24.99 36.67
CA ALA A 60 -3.27 24.22 35.99
C ALA A 60 -2.24 25.13 35.30
N ASP A 61 -1.02 24.61 35.15
CA ASP A 61 0.08 25.25 34.45
C ASP A 61 0.78 24.22 33.55
N ALA A 62 0.84 24.50 32.27
CA ALA A 62 1.50 23.66 31.27
C ALA A 62 1.95 24.51 30.07
N VAL A 63 2.96 24.03 29.37
CA VAL A 63 3.52 24.68 28.18
C VAL A 63 3.31 23.77 26.98
N PHE A 64 2.76 24.32 25.90
CA PHE A 64 2.60 23.65 24.62
C PHE A 64 3.55 24.28 23.60
N GLU A 65 4.23 23.45 22.82
CA GLU A 65 5.25 23.86 21.85
C GLU A 65 5.09 23.03 20.58
N ILE A 66 5.24 23.64 19.42
CA ILE A 66 5.56 22.91 18.19
C ILE A 66 7.07 22.70 18.15
N VAL A 67 7.52 21.48 17.93
CA VAL A 67 8.93 21.07 17.93
C VAL A 67 9.30 20.35 16.64
N ASP A 68 10.58 20.37 16.28
CA ASP A 68 11.14 19.72 15.09
C ASP A 68 12.23 18.68 15.41
N ASP A 69 12.45 18.38 16.69
CA ASP A 69 13.50 17.47 17.17
C ASP A 69 12.99 16.07 17.54
N THR A 70 11.74 15.96 17.98
CA THR A 70 11.09 14.70 18.40
C THR A 70 9.77 14.54 17.65
N VAL A 71 9.83 13.85 16.52
CA VAL A 71 8.74 13.79 15.53
C VAL A 71 8.43 12.33 15.19
N PHE A 72 7.16 12.01 14.94
CA PHE A 72 6.75 10.70 14.42
C PHE A 72 6.53 10.75 12.91
N HIS A 73 5.75 11.72 12.43
CA HIS A 73 5.39 11.90 11.03
C HIS A 73 5.81 13.30 10.55
N GLY A 74 6.33 13.40 9.33
CA GLY A 74 6.76 14.67 8.79
C GLY A 74 8.00 15.23 9.48
N SER A 75 7.97 16.52 9.80
CA SER A 75 9.08 17.30 10.35
C SER A 75 8.74 18.03 11.65
N LYS A 76 7.49 18.00 12.10
CA LYS A 76 7.02 18.70 13.30
C LYS A 76 6.12 17.81 14.14
N ALA A 77 6.07 18.09 15.44
CA ALA A 77 5.12 17.49 16.37
C ALA A 77 4.76 18.49 17.46
N LEU A 78 3.68 18.22 18.20
CA LEU A 78 3.35 18.99 19.39
C LEU A 78 3.99 18.35 20.63
N LYS A 79 4.67 19.16 21.42
CA LYS A 79 5.17 18.82 22.75
C LYS A 79 4.37 19.57 23.81
N LEU A 80 4.01 18.87 24.88
CA LEU A 80 3.40 19.40 26.10
C LEU A 80 4.33 19.12 27.29
N THR A 81 4.58 20.13 28.13
CA THR A 81 5.20 19.94 29.45
C THR A 81 4.20 20.36 30.54
N VAL A 82 3.83 19.43 31.42
CA VAL A 82 2.86 19.69 32.51
C VAL A 82 3.59 20.11 33.78
N ASN A 83 3.43 21.36 34.23
CA ASN A 83 4.09 21.86 35.44
C ASN A 83 3.21 21.65 36.68
N THR A 84 1.92 21.93 36.58
CA THR A 84 0.93 21.78 37.66
C THR A 84 -0.42 21.36 37.08
N ILE A 85 -1.07 20.38 37.70
CA ILE A 85 -2.40 19.91 37.29
C ILE A 85 -3.53 20.75 37.91
N GLY A 86 -4.68 20.77 37.24
CA GLY A 86 -5.94 21.27 37.77
C GLY A 86 -6.75 20.19 38.51
N SER A 87 -7.98 20.52 38.90
CA SER A 87 -8.91 19.62 39.60
C SER A 87 -9.46 18.49 38.75
N ASP A 88 -9.58 18.72 37.44
CA ASP A 88 -10.21 17.79 36.50
C ASP A 88 -9.27 17.47 35.34
N ALA A 89 -9.39 16.28 34.75
CA ALA A 89 -8.53 15.85 33.65
C ALA A 89 -8.53 16.82 32.45
N TRP A 90 -9.67 17.46 32.21
CA TRP A 90 -9.89 18.44 31.14
C TRP A 90 -9.38 19.85 31.47
N ASN A 91 -8.75 20.08 32.61
CA ASN A 91 -8.13 21.37 32.93
C ASN A 91 -6.84 21.65 32.15
N ILE A 92 -6.29 20.65 31.45
CA ILE A 92 -5.25 20.81 30.42
C ILE A 92 -5.72 19.98 29.23
N GLN A 93 -6.06 20.63 28.12
CA GLN A 93 -6.53 19.97 26.92
C GLN A 93 -5.85 20.51 25.66
N LEU A 94 -5.62 19.58 24.73
CA LEU A 94 -5.44 19.85 23.32
C LEU A 94 -6.65 19.28 22.59
N VAL A 95 -7.32 20.05 21.76
CA VAL A 95 -8.59 19.66 21.16
C VAL A 95 -8.49 19.78 19.65
N GLY A 96 -8.59 18.66 18.93
CA GLY A 96 -8.90 18.71 17.50
C GLY A 96 -10.31 19.26 17.35
N ASP A 97 -10.46 20.41 16.68
CA ASP A 97 -11.68 21.22 16.71
C ASP A 97 -12.31 21.32 15.31
N SER A 98 -13.62 21.59 15.26
CA SER A 98 -14.36 21.83 14.00
C SER A 98 -14.26 20.69 12.98
N ILE A 99 -14.26 19.43 13.45
CA ILE A 99 -14.16 18.25 12.57
C ILE A 99 -15.54 17.96 11.96
N PRO A 100 -15.71 18.00 10.63
CA PRO A 100 -17.00 17.72 9.99
C PRO A 100 -17.51 16.31 10.32
N ALA A 101 -18.81 16.20 10.60
CA ALA A 101 -19.43 14.94 10.97
C ALA A 101 -20.88 14.85 10.50
N GLN A 102 -21.37 13.62 10.35
CA GLN A 102 -22.75 13.32 9.98
C GLN A 102 -23.35 12.29 10.93
N GLN A 103 -24.64 12.49 11.27
CA GLN A 103 -25.35 11.57 12.14
C GLN A 103 -25.47 10.18 11.52
N GLY A 104 -25.14 9.15 12.29
CA GLY A 104 -25.23 7.75 11.90
C GLY A 104 -23.97 7.20 11.23
N GLU A 105 -23.04 8.06 10.82
CA GLU A 105 -21.77 7.66 10.21
C GLU A 105 -20.76 7.20 11.27
N THR A 106 -19.90 6.28 10.86
CA THR A 106 -18.81 5.73 11.68
C THR A 106 -17.48 6.26 11.17
N TYR A 107 -16.65 6.68 12.11
CA TYR A 107 -15.36 7.30 11.87
C TYR A 107 -14.26 6.50 12.57
N HIS A 108 -13.10 6.45 11.93
CA HIS A 108 -11.88 5.96 12.53
C HIS A 108 -11.12 7.13 13.16
N TYR A 109 -10.57 6.93 14.35
CA TYR A 109 -9.67 7.85 15.04
C TYR A 109 -8.31 7.18 15.18
N SER A 110 -7.22 7.88 14.86
CA SER A 110 -5.87 7.49 15.30
C SER A 110 -5.04 8.71 15.67
N VAL A 111 -4.12 8.55 16.63
CA VAL A 111 -3.13 9.57 16.98
C VAL A 111 -1.89 8.89 17.54
N TRP A 112 -0.71 9.46 17.26
CA TRP A 112 0.55 8.99 17.80
C TRP A 112 0.91 9.77 19.05
N ALA A 113 1.31 9.06 20.10
CA ALA A 113 1.80 9.68 21.32
C ALA A 113 3.02 8.97 21.90
N LYS A 114 3.89 9.77 22.54
CA LYS A 114 5.09 9.35 23.28
C LYS A 114 5.26 10.27 24.49
N SER A 115 5.95 9.83 25.53
CA SER A 115 6.34 10.66 26.67
C SER A 115 7.81 10.51 27.03
N SER A 116 8.39 11.46 27.76
CA SER A 116 9.77 11.34 28.23
C SER A 116 9.91 10.38 29.42
N ALA A 117 8.80 10.09 30.10
CA ALA A 117 8.66 9.01 31.08
C ALA A 117 7.40 8.17 30.78
N SER A 118 6.67 7.73 31.81
CA SER A 118 5.40 7.02 31.66
C SER A 118 4.27 7.95 32.07
N SER A 119 3.46 8.35 31.08
CA SER A 119 2.38 9.33 31.21
C SER A 119 1.02 8.73 30.92
N GLN A 120 -0.03 9.47 31.29
CA GLN A 120 -1.41 9.09 31.08
C GLN A 120 -2.14 10.16 30.25
N VAL A 121 -2.80 9.75 29.17
CA VAL A 121 -3.59 10.64 28.32
C VAL A 121 -4.94 9.98 28.06
N ASN A 122 -6.02 10.76 28.22
CA ASN A 122 -7.34 10.34 27.75
C ASN A 122 -7.54 10.87 26.32
N PHE A 123 -7.87 9.98 25.39
CA PHE A 123 -8.19 10.32 24.01
C PHE A 123 -9.69 10.18 23.80
N THR A 124 -10.37 11.27 23.49
CA THR A 124 -11.84 11.34 23.49
C THR A 124 -12.36 12.00 22.23
N VAL A 125 -13.62 11.70 21.89
CA VAL A 125 -14.36 12.36 20.82
C VAL A 125 -15.79 12.60 21.28
N GLY A 126 -16.34 13.77 20.95
CA GLY A 126 -17.70 14.13 21.33
C GLY A 126 -18.22 15.38 20.62
N ASN A 127 -19.42 15.79 20.99
CA ASN A 127 -20.04 17.00 20.48
C ASN A 127 -19.70 18.25 21.33
N TYR A 128 -20.12 19.43 20.87
CA TYR A 128 -19.95 20.69 21.61
C TYR A 128 -20.86 20.86 22.83
N SER A 129 -21.77 19.91 23.08
CA SER A 129 -22.52 19.79 24.34
C SER A 129 -21.82 18.85 25.34
N TYR A 130 -20.56 18.49 25.09
CA TYR A 130 -19.71 17.65 25.93
C TYR A 130 -20.23 16.22 26.12
N SER A 131 -21.08 15.73 25.20
CA SER A 131 -21.44 14.32 25.14
C SER A 131 -20.39 13.57 24.33
N GLU A 132 -19.78 12.57 24.94
CA GLU A 132 -18.79 11.69 24.30
C GLU A 132 -19.46 10.55 23.54
N TYR A 133 -18.84 10.16 22.44
CA TYR A 133 -19.21 8.94 21.72
C TYR A 133 -18.54 7.71 22.34
N ALA A 134 -18.98 6.52 21.94
CA ALA A 134 -18.47 5.26 22.48
C ALA A 134 -17.00 5.00 22.12
N ASN A 135 -16.38 4.04 22.82
CA ASN A 135 -15.04 3.47 22.55
C ASN A 135 -13.83 4.41 22.71
N VAL A 136 -14.02 5.57 23.32
CA VAL A 136 -12.92 6.47 23.70
C VAL A 136 -11.93 5.82 24.66
N ILE A 137 -10.67 6.26 24.63
CA ILE A 137 -9.60 5.71 25.47
C ILE A 137 -9.48 6.54 26.76
N ARG A 138 -9.91 5.94 27.87
CA ARG A 138 -9.82 6.52 29.23
C ARG A 138 -9.14 5.51 30.17
N PRO A 139 -7.82 5.38 30.10
CA PRO A 139 -7.10 4.38 30.89
C PRO A 139 -7.16 4.73 32.38
N SER A 140 -7.06 3.73 33.25
CA SER A 140 -6.97 3.92 34.71
C SER A 140 -5.53 3.99 35.23
N ALA A 141 -4.54 3.91 34.33
CA ALA A 141 -3.11 3.90 34.61
C ALA A 141 -2.35 4.53 33.41
N PRO A 142 -1.06 4.86 33.55
CA PRO A 142 -0.26 5.35 32.43
C PRO A 142 -0.34 4.43 31.21
N ASN A 143 -0.66 5.02 30.06
CA ASN A 143 -0.77 4.36 28.77
C ASN A 143 0.30 4.84 27.79
N VAL A 144 0.78 6.07 27.92
CA VAL A 144 1.82 6.66 27.07
C VAL A 144 3.19 6.30 27.62
N THR A 145 4.05 5.80 26.74
CA THR A 145 5.38 5.27 27.09
C THR A 145 6.50 6.08 26.42
N THR A 146 7.74 5.69 26.68
CA THR A 146 8.91 6.29 26.04
C THR A 146 9.07 5.94 24.57
N GLU A 147 8.21 5.09 24.02
CA GLU A 147 8.20 4.78 22.58
C GLU A 147 6.95 5.38 21.94
N TRP A 148 7.06 5.73 20.66
CA TRP A 148 5.91 6.15 19.87
C TRP A 148 4.91 5.01 19.76
N GLN A 149 3.66 5.31 20.11
CA GLN A 149 2.56 4.36 20.07
C GLN A 149 1.35 5.02 19.43
N GLU A 150 0.65 4.26 18.60
CA GLU A 150 -0.62 4.67 18.02
C GLU A 150 -1.78 4.33 18.97
N TYR A 151 -2.68 5.30 19.14
CA TYR A 151 -3.92 5.15 19.88
C TYR A 151 -5.07 5.28 18.91
N THR A 152 -5.84 4.21 18.76
CA THR A 152 -6.89 4.13 17.74
C THR A 152 -8.18 3.52 18.27
N PHE A 153 -9.31 3.99 17.74
CA PHE A 153 -10.64 3.43 17.96
C PHE A 153 -11.62 3.91 16.88
N GLU A 154 -12.75 3.22 16.76
CA GLU A 154 -13.88 3.66 15.94
C GLU A 154 -15.00 4.22 16.81
N PHE A 155 -15.66 5.27 16.33
CA PHE A 155 -16.82 5.88 16.97
C PHE A 155 -17.91 6.19 15.95
N THR A 156 -19.17 6.17 16.40
CA THR A 156 -20.34 6.53 15.60
C THR A 156 -20.94 7.82 16.14
N VAL A 157 -21.22 8.78 15.27
CA VAL A 157 -21.88 10.04 15.63
C VAL A 157 -23.37 9.79 15.77
N THR A 158 -23.93 9.98 16.97
CA THR A 158 -25.30 9.54 17.29
C THR A 158 -26.34 10.66 17.20
N ASP A 159 -25.91 11.90 17.18
CA ASP A 159 -26.72 13.11 17.18
C ASP A 159 -26.52 13.95 15.91
N ALA A 160 -27.47 14.85 15.64
CA ALA A 160 -27.47 15.68 14.45
C ALA A 160 -26.62 16.93 14.67
N VAL A 161 -25.33 16.81 14.42
CA VAL A 161 -24.33 17.90 14.51
C VAL A 161 -23.58 18.02 13.19
N GLU A 162 -23.14 19.23 12.86
CA GLU A 162 -22.30 19.49 11.67
C GLU A 162 -20.82 19.28 11.97
N TYR A 163 -20.42 19.52 13.23
CA TYR A 163 -19.04 19.42 13.68
C TYR A 163 -18.94 18.72 15.04
N ILE A 164 -17.86 17.96 15.20
CA ILE A 164 -17.44 17.30 16.43
C ILE A 164 -16.09 17.83 16.89
N ARG A 165 -15.68 17.43 18.08
CA ARG A 165 -14.38 17.73 18.68
C ARG A 165 -13.71 16.46 19.17
N ALA A 166 -12.38 16.44 19.14
CA ALA A 166 -11.55 15.33 19.60
C ALA A 166 -10.55 15.79 20.69
N PRO A 167 -10.99 15.90 21.96
CA PRO A 167 -10.11 16.33 23.04
C PRO A 167 -9.12 15.25 23.51
N LEU A 168 -7.89 15.68 23.77
CA LEU A 168 -6.86 14.98 24.52
C LEU A 168 -6.70 15.64 25.89
N HIS A 169 -6.79 14.87 26.97
CA HIS A 169 -6.79 15.38 28.35
C HIS A 169 -5.50 15.02 29.09
N PHE A 170 -4.84 16.01 29.69
CA PHE A 170 -3.50 15.86 30.26
C PHE A 170 -3.38 16.26 31.73
N SER A 171 -4.43 16.81 32.35
CA SER A 171 -4.39 17.24 33.76
C SER A 171 -4.51 16.06 34.72
N ILE A 172 -3.48 15.21 34.72
CA ILE A 172 -3.42 13.93 35.42
C ILE A 172 -2.12 13.87 36.21
N SER A 173 -2.18 13.40 37.45
CA SER A 173 -1.05 13.47 38.39
C SER A 173 0.22 12.76 37.92
N ALA A 174 0.08 11.73 37.07
CA ALA A 174 1.21 11.01 36.49
C ALA A 174 2.04 11.87 35.52
N ASN A 175 1.47 12.96 35.00
CA ASN A 175 2.08 13.76 33.94
C ASN A 175 2.92 14.92 34.47
N THR A 176 2.80 15.27 35.77
CA THR A 176 3.51 16.40 36.36
C THR A 176 5.03 16.25 36.23
N GLY A 177 5.67 17.19 35.54
CA GLY A 177 7.10 17.22 35.25
C GLY A 177 7.53 16.38 34.05
N ASP A 178 6.61 15.70 33.37
CA ASP A 178 6.87 14.94 32.15
C ASP A 178 6.63 15.81 30.89
N SER A 179 7.28 15.42 29.80
CA SER A 179 7.00 15.92 28.46
C SER A 179 6.26 14.87 27.65
N ILE A 180 5.14 15.23 27.05
CA ILE A 180 4.27 14.38 26.24
C ILE A 180 4.26 14.93 24.82
N TYR A 181 4.46 14.06 23.85
CA TYR A 181 4.51 14.39 22.42
C TYR A 181 3.29 13.79 21.74
N ILE A 182 2.62 14.57 20.90
CA ILE A 182 1.46 14.20 20.10
C ILE A 182 1.77 14.49 18.64
N ASP A 183 1.41 13.56 17.77
CA ASP A 183 1.63 13.70 16.33
C ASP A 183 0.58 12.92 15.54
N ASN A 184 0.36 13.33 14.29
CA ASN A 184 -0.41 12.63 13.27
C ASN A 184 -1.80 12.18 13.74
N LEU A 185 -2.59 13.10 14.28
CA LEU A 185 -4.02 12.87 14.51
C LEU A 185 -4.71 12.67 13.15
N LYS A 186 -5.48 11.59 13.01
CA LYS A 186 -6.28 11.28 11.84
C LYS A 186 -7.68 10.90 12.24
N ILE A 187 -8.66 11.54 11.61
CA ILE A 187 -10.08 11.20 11.72
C ILE A 187 -10.66 11.18 10.32
N TYR A 188 -11.18 10.04 9.89
CA TYR A 188 -11.81 9.87 8.58
C TYR A 188 -13.07 9.02 8.68
N ASN A 189 -14.01 9.19 7.75
CA ASN A 189 -15.18 8.34 7.67
C ASN A 189 -14.77 6.95 7.15
N VAL A 190 -15.18 5.89 7.84
CA VAL A 190 -14.86 4.50 7.46
C VAL A 190 -15.44 4.14 6.08
N ASN A 191 -16.62 4.66 5.75
CA ASN A 191 -17.22 4.44 4.43
C ASN A 191 -16.36 5.08 3.33
N ASP A 192 -15.84 6.29 3.55
CA ASP A 192 -14.95 6.95 2.59
C ASP A 192 -13.64 6.14 2.39
N ALA A 193 -13.13 5.52 3.45
CA ALA A 193 -11.97 4.62 3.34
C ALA A 193 -12.29 3.36 2.53
N LEU A 194 -13.51 2.83 2.63
CA LEU A 194 -13.96 1.71 1.79
C LEU A 194 -14.17 2.14 0.33
N GLU A 195 -14.64 3.36 0.09
CA GLU A 195 -14.71 3.92 -1.26
C GLU A 195 -13.32 4.11 -1.87
N ALA A 196 -12.31 4.47 -1.08
CA ALA A 196 -10.92 4.59 -1.53
C ALA A 196 -10.27 3.26 -1.98
N LEU A 197 -10.88 2.12 -1.62
CA LEU A 197 -10.46 0.81 -2.12
C LEU A 197 -11.01 0.50 -3.51
N LYS A 198 -12.03 1.22 -3.96
CA LYS A 198 -12.62 1.04 -5.29
C LYS A 198 -11.81 1.77 -6.34
N PRO A 199 -11.77 1.28 -7.59
CA PRO A 199 -11.14 2.01 -8.66
C PRO A 199 -11.97 3.26 -9.02
N VAL A 200 -11.30 4.38 -9.32
CA VAL A 200 -11.94 5.57 -9.88
C VAL A 200 -12.08 5.37 -11.39
N ILE A 201 -13.32 5.29 -11.89
CA ILE A 201 -13.61 5.05 -13.32
C ILE A 201 -13.80 6.37 -14.07
N VAL A 202 -13.26 6.43 -15.29
CA VAL A 202 -13.47 7.51 -16.25
C VAL A 202 -13.80 6.91 -17.61
N GLU A 203 -15.03 7.13 -18.09
CA GLU A 203 -15.43 6.74 -19.44
C GLU A 203 -14.64 7.56 -20.47
N ALA A 204 -14.13 6.94 -21.54
CA ALA A 204 -13.19 7.60 -22.45
C ALA A 204 -13.83 8.77 -23.21
N GLU A 205 -15.14 8.73 -23.43
CA GLU A 205 -15.91 9.78 -24.08
C GLU A 205 -16.36 10.91 -23.12
N SER A 206 -16.15 10.75 -21.81
CA SER A 206 -16.58 11.74 -20.81
C SER A 206 -15.70 12.98 -20.70
N GLY A 207 -14.49 12.92 -21.27
CA GLY A 207 -13.54 14.03 -21.26
C GLY A 207 -13.80 15.09 -22.33
N GLU A 208 -12.95 16.10 -22.37
CA GLU A 208 -12.87 17.03 -23.51
C GLU A 208 -12.24 16.32 -24.70
N VAL A 209 -13.07 15.67 -25.53
CA VAL A 209 -12.64 14.86 -26.67
C VAL A 209 -12.17 15.73 -27.84
N GLY A 210 -10.91 15.55 -28.24
CA GLY A 210 -10.33 16.21 -29.41
C GLY A 210 -10.99 15.77 -30.72
N SER A 211 -11.02 16.67 -31.71
CA SER A 211 -11.77 16.48 -32.96
C SER A 211 -11.30 15.35 -33.88
N GLU A 212 -10.14 14.74 -33.63
CA GLU A 212 -9.67 13.57 -34.38
C GLU A 212 -10.12 12.23 -33.76
N PHE A 213 -10.72 12.23 -32.58
CA PHE A 213 -11.41 11.06 -32.04
C PHE A 213 -12.84 10.98 -32.54
N SER A 214 -13.31 9.76 -32.81
CA SER A 214 -14.73 9.46 -32.95
C SER A 214 -15.24 8.84 -31.66
N ILE A 215 -16.44 9.25 -31.23
CA ILE A 215 -17.20 8.56 -30.19
C ILE A 215 -18.14 7.59 -30.90
N LEU A 216 -18.04 6.31 -30.57
CA LEU A 216 -18.73 5.20 -31.21
C LEU A 216 -19.40 4.33 -30.14
N GLN A 217 -20.24 3.40 -30.57
CA GLN A 217 -20.97 2.51 -29.68
C GLN A 217 -20.94 1.07 -30.22
N ASP A 218 -20.70 0.12 -29.33
CA ASP A 218 -20.82 -1.32 -29.56
C ASP A 218 -21.71 -1.93 -28.46
N ASP A 219 -22.94 -2.26 -28.83
CA ASP A 219 -24.01 -2.65 -27.90
C ASP A 219 -24.24 -1.59 -26.80
N THR A 220 -23.82 -1.87 -25.56
CA THR A 220 -23.94 -0.94 -24.41
C THR A 220 -22.62 -0.23 -24.07
N ILE A 221 -21.57 -0.42 -24.88
CA ILE A 221 -20.24 0.16 -24.65
C ILE A 221 -20.09 1.37 -25.57
N ASP A 222 -20.05 2.55 -24.98
CA ASP A 222 -19.58 3.75 -25.66
C ASP A 222 -18.05 3.77 -25.60
N TYR A 223 -17.39 4.17 -26.68
CA TYR A 223 -15.93 4.15 -26.76
C TYR A 223 -15.40 5.22 -27.70
N VAL A 224 -14.11 5.54 -27.55
CA VAL A 224 -13.39 6.46 -28.44
C VAL A 224 -12.42 5.70 -29.33
N SER A 225 -12.26 6.19 -30.55
CA SER A 225 -11.29 5.65 -31.52
C SER A 225 -10.63 6.80 -32.29
N ILE A 226 -9.30 6.82 -32.36
CA ILE A 226 -8.57 7.84 -33.12
C ILE A 226 -8.73 7.57 -34.62
N GLN A 227 -8.97 8.61 -35.42
CA GLN A 227 -9.25 8.44 -36.85
C GLN A 227 -8.00 8.33 -37.74
N THR A 228 -6.80 8.60 -37.22
CA THR A 228 -5.59 8.65 -38.04
C THR A 228 -4.33 8.22 -37.29
N ASN A 229 -3.38 7.67 -38.06
CA ASN A 229 -2.10 7.16 -37.58
C ASN A 229 -1.04 8.22 -37.34
N ARG A 230 -0.13 7.94 -36.40
CA ARG A 230 1.04 8.78 -36.10
C ARG A 230 2.26 7.96 -35.70
N THR A 231 3.44 8.40 -36.15
CA THR A 231 4.73 7.74 -35.90
C THR A 231 5.59 8.39 -34.83
N ALA A 232 5.27 9.62 -34.41
CA ALA A 232 5.94 10.32 -33.30
C ALA A 232 5.58 9.70 -31.93
N PHE A 233 6.25 10.14 -30.86
CA PHE A 233 6.04 9.66 -29.48
C PHE A 233 5.19 10.62 -28.63
N ASN A 234 4.38 11.45 -29.30
CA ASN A 234 3.45 12.41 -28.70
C ASN A 234 2.20 12.56 -29.59
N PRO A 235 1.09 13.14 -29.12
CA PRO A 235 -0.11 13.35 -29.92
C PRO A 235 0.06 14.40 -31.02
N GLY A 236 0.89 15.41 -30.82
CA GLY A 236 1.23 16.45 -31.78
C GLY A 236 0.25 17.61 -31.88
N THR A 237 -1.01 17.41 -31.52
CA THR A 237 -2.05 18.44 -31.49
C THR A 237 -3.06 18.13 -30.39
N THR A 238 -3.76 19.15 -29.90
CA THR A 238 -4.90 18.97 -28.97
C THR A 238 -6.10 18.27 -29.62
N ALA A 239 -6.22 18.31 -30.95
CA ALA A 239 -7.25 17.57 -31.68
C ALA A 239 -7.12 16.05 -31.51
N ARG A 240 -5.92 15.56 -31.16
CA ARG A 240 -5.60 14.15 -30.92
C ARG A 240 -5.48 13.81 -29.44
N MET A 241 -6.01 14.66 -28.56
CA MET A 241 -5.99 14.46 -27.11
C MET A 241 -7.41 14.36 -26.55
N ILE A 242 -7.54 13.68 -25.41
CA ILE A 242 -8.73 13.79 -24.55
C ILE A 242 -8.26 14.21 -23.16
N THR A 243 -8.95 15.18 -22.56
CA THR A 243 -8.63 15.71 -21.23
C THR A 243 -9.74 15.42 -20.24
N TYR A 244 -9.38 14.90 -19.07
CA TYR A 244 -10.32 14.52 -18.01
C TYR A 244 -9.99 15.25 -16.72
N GLN A 245 -11.03 15.58 -15.95
CA GLN A 245 -10.90 15.94 -14.54
C GLN A 245 -11.35 14.74 -13.71
N VAL A 246 -10.43 14.17 -12.93
CA VAL A 246 -10.64 12.94 -12.17
C VAL A 246 -10.57 13.29 -10.69
N THR A 247 -11.64 13.02 -9.95
CA THR A 247 -11.70 13.26 -8.50
C THR A 247 -11.52 11.94 -7.76
N PHE A 248 -10.51 11.91 -6.89
CA PHE A 248 -10.16 10.77 -6.06
C PHE A 248 -10.80 10.89 -4.68
N ALA A 249 -11.14 9.76 -4.08
CA ALA A 249 -11.61 9.73 -2.69
C ALA A 249 -10.48 10.05 -1.71
N ASP A 250 -9.22 9.77 -2.09
CA ASP A 250 -8.08 9.89 -1.20
C ASP A 250 -6.73 10.02 -1.92
N THR A 251 -5.65 10.20 -1.15
CA THR A 251 -4.30 10.51 -1.65
C THR A 251 -3.47 9.25 -1.92
N GLY A 252 -2.30 9.36 -2.54
CA GLY A 252 -1.36 8.25 -2.66
C GLY A 252 -1.14 7.79 -4.10
N ILE A 253 -0.66 6.56 -4.27
CA ILE A 253 -0.19 6.05 -5.56
C ILE A 253 -1.22 5.11 -6.18
N TYR A 254 -1.55 5.39 -7.44
CA TYR A 254 -2.53 4.67 -8.24
C TYR A 254 -1.89 4.09 -9.50
N ASP A 255 -2.31 2.87 -9.84
CA ASP A 255 -2.07 2.24 -11.12
C ASP A 255 -3.19 2.67 -12.08
N LEU A 256 -2.81 2.91 -13.34
CA LEU A 256 -3.72 3.13 -14.46
C LEU A 256 -4.05 1.80 -15.12
N PHE A 257 -5.34 1.52 -15.21
CA PHE A 257 -5.91 0.44 -15.99
C PHE A 257 -6.71 1.02 -17.15
N VAL A 258 -6.74 0.31 -18.26
CA VAL A 258 -7.51 0.67 -19.45
C VAL A 258 -8.33 -0.52 -19.92
N ARG A 259 -9.59 -0.26 -20.28
CA ARG A 259 -10.47 -1.20 -20.99
C ARG A 259 -10.45 -0.82 -22.46
N LEU A 260 -9.89 -1.70 -23.29
CA LEU A 260 -9.66 -1.42 -24.71
C LEU A 260 -9.92 -2.65 -25.58
N ARG A 261 -9.95 -2.43 -26.90
CA ARG A 261 -10.02 -3.46 -27.92
C ARG A 261 -9.17 -3.07 -29.12
N SER A 262 -8.14 -3.85 -29.42
CA SER A 262 -7.41 -3.73 -30.70
C SER A 262 -8.25 -4.27 -31.85
N GLY A 263 -8.23 -3.57 -32.97
CA GLY A 263 -8.94 -3.91 -34.19
C GLY A 263 -8.37 -5.12 -34.95
N PRO A 264 -8.94 -5.42 -36.13
CA PRO A 264 -8.60 -6.61 -36.91
C PRO A 264 -7.20 -6.59 -37.52
N SER A 265 -6.54 -5.43 -37.61
CA SER A 265 -5.16 -5.33 -38.11
C SER A 265 -4.12 -5.68 -37.03
N THR A 266 -4.58 -6.06 -35.83
CA THR A 266 -3.74 -6.57 -34.74
C THR A 266 -2.71 -5.56 -34.27
N TYR A 267 -1.42 -5.81 -34.47
CA TYR A 267 -0.30 -4.95 -34.07
C TYR A 267 -0.22 -3.62 -34.84
N ASP A 268 -1.01 -3.45 -35.89
CA ASP A 268 -1.15 -2.15 -36.55
C ASP A 268 -2.26 -1.28 -35.88
N ASP A 269 -3.03 -1.86 -34.96
CA ASP A 269 -4.18 -1.26 -34.26
C ASP A 269 -3.98 -1.30 -32.72
N ASP A 270 -2.75 -1.17 -32.21
CA ASP A 270 -2.44 -1.59 -30.83
C ASP A 270 -1.64 -0.63 -29.96
N SER A 271 -1.60 0.63 -30.36
CA SER A 271 -0.84 1.64 -29.63
C SER A 271 -1.57 2.96 -29.45
N TRP A 272 -1.19 3.65 -28.37
CA TRP A 272 -1.76 4.92 -27.94
C TRP A 272 -0.80 5.65 -26.99
N PHE A 273 -1.19 6.85 -26.55
CA PHE A 273 -0.45 7.63 -25.58
C PHE A 273 -1.28 7.92 -24.33
N TYR A 274 -0.63 7.93 -23.18
CA TYR A 274 -1.15 8.59 -21.98
C TYR A 274 -0.11 9.55 -21.39
N GLY A 275 -0.56 10.59 -20.70
CA GLY A 275 0.35 11.57 -20.10
C GLY A 275 1.20 10.94 -19.00
N ASP A 276 2.49 11.28 -18.95
CA ASP A 276 3.37 10.84 -17.87
C ASP A 276 2.97 11.54 -16.55
N GLY A 277 2.17 10.84 -15.74
CA GLY A 277 1.54 11.36 -14.53
C GLY A 277 0.37 12.33 -14.77
N PHE A 278 -0.19 12.90 -13.70
CA PHE A 278 -1.26 13.90 -13.77
C PHE A 278 -0.78 15.29 -14.22
N GLY A 279 -1.71 16.15 -14.60
CA GLY A 279 -1.49 17.52 -15.05
C GLY A 279 -1.53 17.66 -16.58
N VAL A 280 -1.64 18.92 -17.03
CA VAL A 280 -1.68 19.27 -18.45
C VAL A 280 -0.34 18.98 -19.12
N LYS A 281 -0.38 18.30 -20.26
CA LYS A 281 0.75 17.91 -21.08
C LYS A 281 0.80 18.73 -22.37
N ASP A 282 2.00 19.17 -22.74
CA ASP A 282 2.23 19.77 -24.04
C ASP A 282 2.18 18.69 -25.14
N SER A 283 1.40 18.94 -26.19
CA SER A 283 1.16 17.95 -27.24
C SER A 283 2.38 17.63 -28.11
N LEU A 284 3.43 18.45 -28.07
CA LEU A 284 4.60 18.35 -28.96
C LEU A 284 5.84 17.78 -28.25
N THR A 285 5.79 17.57 -26.94
CA THR A 285 6.95 17.21 -26.12
C THR A 285 6.92 15.72 -25.78
N ASP A 286 7.77 14.92 -26.43
CA ASP A 286 7.81 13.45 -26.26
C ASP A 286 7.94 13.01 -24.79
N SER A 287 8.77 13.68 -23.98
CA SER A 287 9.02 13.30 -22.59
C SER A 287 7.83 13.47 -21.65
N LEU A 288 6.74 14.07 -22.12
CA LEU A 288 5.50 14.26 -21.34
C LEU A 288 4.46 13.16 -21.59
N TRP A 289 4.78 12.21 -22.48
CA TRP A 289 3.86 11.17 -22.93
C TRP A 289 4.52 9.80 -22.82
N VAL A 290 3.75 8.85 -22.30
CA VAL A 290 4.10 7.43 -22.37
C VAL A 290 3.46 6.84 -23.62
N THR A 291 4.29 6.20 -24.46
CA THR A 291 3.81 5.43 -25.60
C THR A 291 3.49 4.02 -25.13
N MET A 292 2.24 3.60 -25.23
CA MET A 292 1.84 2.22 -25.03
C MET A 292 1.76 1.50 -26.37
N ASN A 293 2.36 0.32 -26.44
CA ASN A 293 2.45 -0.48 -27.66
C ASN A 293 2.41 -1.97 -27.31
N GLY A 294 1.84 -2.81 -28.17
CA GLY A 294 1.68 -4.24 -27.92
C GLY A 294 0.31 -4.63 -27.36
N MET A 295 -0.71 -3.77 -27.47
CA MET A 295 -2.04 -4.06 -26.93
C MET A 295 -2.72 -5.24 -27.62
N ALA A 296 -2.27 -5.65 -28.82
CA ALA A 296 -2.85 -6.76 -29.56
C ALA A 296 -2.70 -8.12 -28.86
N ALA A 297 -1.75 -8.25 -27.94
CA ALA A 297 -1.46 -9.47 -27.19
C ALA A 297 -1.40 -9.24 -25.66
N ALA A 298 -2.10 -8.21 -25.17
CA ALA A 298 -2.15 -7.86 -23.76
C ALA A 298 -3.52 -8.14 -23.13
N GLY A 299 -3.57 -8.17 -21.80
CA GLY A 299 -4.80 -8.03 -21.03
C GLY A 299 -5.55 -9.31 -20.71
N PHE A 300 -6.66 -9.11 -19.98
CA PHE A 300 -7.51 -10.12 -19.35
C PHE A 300 -8.99 -9.79 -19.56
N SER A 301 -9.84 -10.80 -19.49
CA SER A 301 -11.30 -10.64 -19.68
C SER A 301 -12.13 -11.62 -18.84
N ASP A 302 -11.53 -12.62 -18.20
CA ASP A 302 -12.28 -13.47 -17.27
C ASP A 302 -12.54 -12.70 -15.97
N PRO A 303 -13.77 -12.69 -15.42
CA PRO A 303 -14.10 -11.95 -14.21
C PRO A 303 -13.16 -12.19 -13.02
N ASP A 304 -12.61 -13.39 -12.90
CA ASP A 304 -11.72 -13.79 -11.80
C ASP A 304 -10.23 -13.51 -12.07
N ASP A 305 -9.86 -13.11 -13.30
CA ASP A 305 -8.48 -12.76 -13.64
C ASP A 305 -8.04 -11.50 -12.89
N ILE A 306 -6.87 -11.57 -12.25
CA ILE A 306 -6.19 -10.41 -11.66
C ILE A 306 -5.51 -9.61 -12.76
N VAL A 307 -5.89 -8.35 -12.92
CA VAL A 307 -5.33 -7.44 -13.94
C VAL A 307 -4.02 -6.83 -13.42
N ARG A 308 -2.96 -7.63 -13.35
CA ARG A 308 -1.67 -7.21 -12.78
C ARG A 308 -0.51 -7.39 -13.75
N GLU A 309 -0.35 -8.60 -14.27
CA GLU A 309 0.70 -8.94 -15.23
C GLU A 309 0.30 -8.49 -16.65
N ALA A 310 1.13 -8.78 -17.65
CA ALA A 310 0.90 -8.33 -19.03
C ALA A 310 -0.38 -8.91 -19.67
N GLY A 311 -0.83 -10.09 -19.22
CA GLY A 311 -1.91 -10.84 -19.86
C GLY A 311 -1.48 -11.43 -21.22
N GLY A 312 -2.46 -11.84 -22.03
CA GLY A 312 -2.18 -12.55 -23.27
C GLY A 312 -3.34 -12.64 -24.26
N LEU A 313 -4.40 -11.86 -24.06
CA LEU A 313 -5.56 -11.89 -24.94
C LEU A 313 -5.28 -11.22 -26.28
N GLY A 314 -5.86 -11.78 -27.34
CA GLY A 314 -5.73 -11.31 -28.72
C GLY A 314 -6.54 -10.05 -29.04
N SER A 315 -6.61 -9.71 -30.33
CA SER A 315 -7.42 -8.61 -30.87
C SER A 315 -8.92 -8.95 -30.96
N ASN A 316 -9.76 -7.94 -31.20
CA ASN A 316 -11.22 -8.00 -31.30
C ASN A 316 -11.94 -8.47 -30.03
N VAL A 317 -11.30 -8.34 -28.86
CA VAL A 317 -11.86 -8.66 -27.55
C VAL A 317 -11.69 -7.44 -26.64
N TRP A 318 -12.77 -7.05 -25.96
CA TRP A 318 -12.71 -6.06 -24.89
C TRP A 318 -11.98 -6.66 -23.69
N LYS A 319 -10.94 -5.96 -23.22
CA LYS A 319 -10.05 -6.47 -22.18
C LYS A 319 -9.50 -5.36 -21.32
N TRP A 320 -9.17 -5.72 -20.08
CA TRP A 320 -8.49 -4.85 -19.14
C TRP A 320 -6.98 -5.07 -19.18
N VAL A 321 -6.24 -3.96 -19.11
CA VAL A 321 -4.78 -3.94 -19.06
C VAL A 321 -4.32 -2.98 -17.98
N ASN A 322 -3.41 -3.40 -17.10
CA ASN A 322 -2.71 -2.49 -16.18
C ASN A 322 -1.45 -1.94 -16.86
N VAL A 323 -1.50 -0.69 -17.28
CA VAL A 323 -0.40 -0.04 -18.03
C VAL A 323 0.62 0.66 -17.14
N SER A 324 0.33 0.80 -15.83
CA SER A 324 1.30 1.30 -14.85
C SER A 324 2.32 0.24 -14.45
N ARG A 325 1.94 -1.04 -14.45
CA ARG A 325 2.85 -2.16 -14.11
C ARG A 325 3.54 -2.78 -15.30
N ASN A 326 2.98 -2.61 -16.50
CA ASN A 326 3.46 -3.26 -17.70
C ASN A 326 3.83 -2.21 -18.74
N GLY A 327 5.13 -2.01 -18.96
CA GLY A 327 5.63 -1.13 -20.02
C GLY A 327 5.57 -1.77 -21.42
N PHE A 328 5.21 -3.05 -21.54
CA PHE A 328 5.13 -3.78 -22.80
C PHE A 328 6.32 -3.51 -23.75
N SER A 329 6.08 -3.31 -25.04
CA SER A 329 7.14 -3.05 -26.02
C SER A 329 7.77 -1.67 -25.90
N SER A 330 7.19 -0.74 -25.12
CA SER A 330 7.82 0.56 -24.86
C SER A 330 8.89 0.47 -23.77
N GLY A 331 8.76 -0.46 -22.82
CA GLY A 331 9.68 -0.65 -21.70
C GLY A 331 9.57 0.42 -20.60
N TYR A 332 8.61 1.34 -20.74
CA TYR A 332 8.37 2.41 -19.78
C TYR A 332 6.90 2.41 -19.34
N SER A 333 6.68 2.54 -18.04
CA SER A 333 5.37 2.77 -17.44
C SER A 333 5.50 3.84 -16.36
N THR A 334 4.37 4.39 -15.92
CA THR A 334 4.33 5.40 -14.86
C THR A 334 3.28 5.02 -13.84
N THR A 335 3.41 5.54 -12.62
CA THR A 335 2.37 5.49 -11.59
C THR A 335 1.84 6.88 -11.35
N PHE A 336 0.63 6.98 -10.80
CA PHE A 336 -0.09 8.23 -10.66
C PHE A 336 -0.21 8.60 -9.19
N THR A 337 0.44 9.70 -8.79
CA THR A 337 0.42 10.17 -7.40
C THR A 337 -0.63 11.27 -7.23
N VAL A 338 -1.60 11.04 -6.34
CA VAL A 338 -2.56 12.04 -5.88
C VAL A 338 -2.01 12.70 -4.60
N PRO A 339 -1.70 14.01 -4.61
CA PRO A 339 -1.18 14.72 -3.45
C PRO A 339 -2.27 15.05 -2.43
N GLU A 340 -1.86 15.37 -1.20
CA GLU A 340 -2.75 15.76 -0.09
C GLU A 340 -3.54 17.04 -0.37
N ASP A 341 -2.94 18.00 -1.08
CA ASP A 341 -3.53 19.31 -1.28
C ASP A 341 -4.53 19.37 -2.45
N SER A 342 -4.66 18.31 -3.26
CA SER A 342 -5.56 18.30 -4.41
C SER A 342 -6.01 16.89 -4.78
N LEU A 343 -7.25 16.54 -4.44
CA LEU A 343 -7.85 15.26 -4.81
C LEU A 343 -8.45 15.25 -6.22
N THR A 344 -8.61 16.41 -6.88
CA THR A 344 -9.00 16.47 -8.28
C THR A 344 -7.78 16.67 -9.16
N GLN A 345 -7.57 15.76 -10.10
CA GLN A 345 -6.39 15.71 -10.96
C GLN A 345 -6.79 15.78 -12.44
N THR A 346 -5.93 16.39 -13.24
CA THR A 346 -6.08 16.37 -14.69
C THR A 346 -5.39 15.14 -15.26
N PHE A 347 -6.11 14.32 -16.02
CA PHE A 347 -5.56 13.18 -16.77
C PHE A 347 -5.72 13.43 -18.28
N GLN A 348 -4.75 12.99 -19.08
CA GLN A 348 -4.78 13.17 -20.53
C GLN A 348 -4.31 11.93 -21.26
N ILE A 349 -4.98 11.65 -22.38
CA ILE A 349 -4.57 10.61 -23.34
C ILE A 349 -4.36 11.23 -24.71
N GLY A 350 -3.73 10.50 -25.62
CA GLY A 350 -3.71 10.86 -27.03
C GLY A 350 -3.64 9.67 -27.98
N GLY A 351 -4.11 9.89 -29.20
CA GLY A 351 -4.23 8.84 -30.22
C GLY A 351 -2.94 8.62 -31.00
N ARG A 352 -2.56 7.35 -31.19
CA ARG A 352 -1.39 6.95 -31.99
C ARG A 352 -1.82 6.17 -33.23
N GLU A 353 -2.46 5.02 -33.08
CA GLU A 353 -2.92 4.18 -34.18
C GLU A 353 -4.45 4.13 -34.25
N ASP A 354 -4.99 4.29 -35.45
CA ASP A 354 -6.40 4.00 -35.73
C ASP A 354 -6.68 2.51 -35.54
N GLY A 355 -7.96 2.17 -35.36
CA GLY A 355 -8.36 0.78 -35.09
C GLY A 355 -8.16 0.31 -33.65
N LEU A 356 -7.54 1.10 -32.77
CA LEU A 356 -7.57 0.86 -31.32
C LEU A 356 -8.76 1.58 -30.68
N ASP A 357 -9.68 0.81 -30.12
CA ASP A 357 -10.86 1.31 -29.42
C ASP A 357 -10.61 1.36 -27.91
N ILE A 358 -10.95 2.47 -27.26
CA ILE A 358 -10.82 2.65 -25.81
C ILE A 358 -12.19 2.97 -25.21
N ASP A 359 -12.64 2.12 -24.29
CA ASP A 359 -13.92 2.25 -23.60
C ASP A 359 -13.76 3.12 -22.35
N LYS A 360 -12.91 2.70 -21.41
CA LYS A 360 -12.74 3.44 -20.15
C LYS A 360 -11.39 3.24 -19.50
N PHE A 361 -11.11 4.09 -18.52
CA PHE A 361 -9.95 4.03 -17.65
C PHE A 361 -10.40 3.77 -16.21
N ALA A 362 -9.51 3.14 -15.45
CA ALA A 362 -9.66 3.00 -14.02
C ALA A 362 -8.35 3.38 -13.33
N PHE A 363 -8.46 4.11 -12.23
CA PHE A 363 -7.34 4.35 -11.32
C PHE A 363 -7.57 3.57 -10.04
N GLY A 364 -6.80 2.52 -9.83
CA GLY A 364 -6.85 1.70 -8.63
C GLY A 364 -5.57 1.87 -7.81
N LYS A 365 -5.68 1.89 -6.49
CA LYS A 365 -4.51 1.95 -5.59
C LYS A 365 -3.45 0.91 -5.94
N SER A 366 -2.20 1.33 -6.11
CA SER A 366 -1.11 0.46 -6.58
C SER A 366 -0.78 -0.69 -5.62
N ASN A 367 -1.14 -0.59 -4.34
CA ASN A 367 -0.93 -1.64 -3.34
C ASN A 367 -2.04 -2.69 -3.30
N LEU A 368 -3.13 -2.52 -4.06
CA LEU A 368 -4.24 -3.47 -4.11
C LEU A 368 -4.17 -4.36 -5.37
N PHE A 369 -4.85 -5.49 -5.29
CA PHE A 369 -5.14 -6.37 -6.39
C PHE A 369 -6.58 -6.11 -6.87
N TYR A 370 -6.73 -5.95 -8.19
CA TYR A 370 -8.04 -5.79 -8.83
C TYR A 370 -8.23 -6.89 -9.86
N THR A 371 -9.36 -7.59 -9.77
CA THR A 371 -9.79 -8.49 -10.83
C THR A 371 -10.55 -7.73 -11.93
N VAL A 372 -10.75 -8.38 -13.09
CA VAL A 372 -11.64 -7.86 -14.15
C VAL A 372 -13.02 -7.52 -13.56
N LYS A 373 -13.57 -8.38 -12.70
CA LYS A 373 -14.86 -8.11 -12.04
C LYS A 373 -14.82 -6.85 -11.18
N ASN A 374 -13.74 -6.62 -10.43
CA ASN A 374 -13.63 -5.42 -9.60
C ASN A 374 -13.64 -4.16 -10.47
N LEU A 375 -12.90 -4.15 -11.58
CA LEU A 375 -12.84 -3.02 -12.49
C LEU A 375 -14.16 -2.79 -13.23
N ASP A 376 -14.83 -3.84 -13.69
CA ASP A 376 -16.12 -3.74 -14.41
C ASP A 376 -17.26 -3.25 -13.49
N ASN A 377 -17.27 -3.68 -12.24
CA ASN A 377 -18.37 -3.39 -11.30
C ASN A 377 -18.05 -2.31 -10.27
N VAL A 378 -16.86 -1.71 -10.33
CA VAL A 378 -16.39 -0.71 -9.35
C VAL A 378 -16.42 -1.28 -7.92
N GLU A 379 -15.96 -2.51 -7.75
CA GLU A 379 -15.84 -3.16 -6.44
C GLU A 379 -14.46 -2.87 -5.82
N PRO A 380 -14.35 -2.87 -4.48
CA PRO A 380 -13.06 -2.73 -3.78
C PRO A 380 -12.01 -3.74 -4.24
N GLY A 381 -10.77 -3.29 -4.42
CA GLY A 381 -9.61 -4.17 -4.57
C GLY A 381 -9.20 -4.82 -3.24
N SER A 382 -8.40 -5.88 -3.31
CA SER A 382 -7.94 -6.64 -2.14
C SER A 382 -6.47 -6.36 -1.81
N THR A 383 -6.12 -6.38 -0.53
CA THR A 383 -4.72 -6.25 -0.07
C THR A 383 -3.93 -7.55 -0.23
N GLU A 384 -4.63 -8.68 -0.34
CA GLU A 384 -4.06 -9.99 -0.61
C GLU A 384 -4.47 -10.44 -2.01
N GLU A 385 -3.63 -11.28 -2.62
CA GLU A 385 -3.90 -11.81 -3.96
C GLU A 385 -5.21 -12.62 -3.94
N PRO A 386 -6.25 -12.18 -4.67
CA PRO A 386 -7.55 -12.83 -4.64
C PRO A 386 -7.53 -14.10 -5.49
N GLY A 387 -8.03 -15.19 -4.95
CA GLY A 387 -8.13 -16.47 -5.66
C GLY A 387 -8.01 -17.67 -4.72
N PRO A 388 -8.30 -18.88 -5.21
CA PRO A 388 -8.10 -20.07 -4.42
C PRO A 388 -6.60 -20.30 -4.19
N VAL A 389 -6.15 -20.15 -2.95
CA VAL A 389 -4.87 -20.72 -2.53
C VAL A 389 -5.02 -22.23 -2.61
N TRP A 390 -4.19 -22.88 -3.42
CA TRP A 390 -4.20 -24.33 -3.49
C TRP A 390 -3.70 -24.89 -2.15
N GLU A 391 -4.57 -25.55 -1.40
CA GLU A 391 -4.25 -26.10 -0.06
C GLU A 391 -3.59 -27.50 -0.13
N GLY A 392 -3.27 -27.96 -1.34
CA GLY A 392 -2.70 -29.28 -1.58
C GLY A 392 -3.75 -30.32 -2.02
N PRO A 393 -3.31 -31.58 -2.26
CA PRO A 393 -1.92 -32.07 -2.14
C PRO A 393 -0.99 -31.47 -3.22
N PRO A 394 0.34 -31.67 -3.17
CA PRO A 394 1.28 -31.25 -4.22
C PRO A 394 0.74 -31.47 -5.64
N LEU A 395 1.04 -30.56 -6.57
CA LEU A 395 0.51 -30.59 -7.95
C LEU A 395 0.77 -31.94 -8.66
N ALA A 396 1.91 -32.59 -8.35
CA ALA A 396 2.28 -33.89 -8.89
C ALA A 396 2.13 -35.03 -7.87
N SER A 397 1.23 -34.88 -6.88
CA SER A 397 0.94 -35.93 -5.92
C SER A 397 0.42 -37.19 -6.63
N GLU A 398 0.90 -38.35 -6.17
CA GLU A 398 0.60 -39.68 -6.74
C GLU A 398 1.01 -39.86 -8.22
N GLN A 399 1.75 -38.92 -8.80
CA GLN A 399 2.26 -39.03 -10.16
C GLN A 399 3.62 -39.74 -10.21
N PRO A 400 3.98 -40.38 -11.34
CA PRO A 400 5.27 -41.06 -11.48
C PRO A 400 6.48 -40.12 -11.57
N LYS A 401 6.25 -38.80 -11.66
CA LYS A 401 7.28 -37.75 -11.73
C LYS A 401 7.00 -36.69 -10.67
N PHE A 402 8.03 -35.93 -10.32
CA PHE A 402 7.94 -34.80 -9.40
C PHE A 402 7.88 -33.47 -10.16
N VAL A 403 7.27 -32.48 -9.52
CA VAL A 403 7.41 -31.07 -9.85
C VAL A 403 7.96 -30.40 -8.59
N GLY A 404 9.24 -30.02 -8.65
CA GLY A 404 9.97 -29.42 -7.54
C GLY A 404 10.23 -27.94 -7.77
N ASN A 405 10.61 -27.25 -6.69
CA ASN A 405 11.00 -25.85 -6.75
C ASN A 405 12.16 -25.56 -5.78
N ILE A 406 12.74 -24.37 -5.92
CA ILE A 406 13.73 -23.82 -5.01
C ILE A 406 13.09 -23.42 -3.67
N TYR A 407 13.73 -23.79 -2.57
CA TYR A 407 13.31 -23.45 -1.21
C TYR A 407 14.16 -22.28 -0.70
N SER A 408 13.55 -21.10 -0.70
CA SER A 408 14.12 -19.87 -0.16
C SER A 408 13.00 -19.00 0.42
N ALA A 409 13.35 -17.92 1.12
CA ALA A 409 12.39 -17.01 1.74
C ALA A 409 11.32 -16.49 0.76
N ALA A 410 11.66 -16.29 -0.51
CA ALA A 410 10.72 -15.77 -1.50
C ALA A 410 9.77 -16.82 -2.09
N GLN A 411 10.09 -18.13 -1.98
CA GLN A 411 9.28 -19.21 -2.56
C GLN A 411 8.72 -20.18 -1.51
N ILE A 412 8.99 -19.97 -0.22
CA ILE A 412 8.59 -20.87 0.88
C ILE A 412 7.08 -20.88 1.13
N GLN A 413 6.37 -19.81 0.73
CA GLN A 413 4.93 -19.70 1.00
C GLN A 413 4.17 -20.84 0.32
N ASN A 414 3.45 -21.62 1.14
CA ASN A 414 2.62 -22.74 0.71
C ASN A 414 3.37 -23.81 -0.11
N PHE A 415 4.67 -23.99 0.18
CA PHE A 415 5.55 -24.84 -0.60
C PHE A 415 5.02 -26.29 -0.70
N GLU A 416 4.59 -26.88 0.42
CA GLU A 416 4.15 -28.28 0.47
C GLU A 416 2.81 -28.52 -0.22
N ALA A 417 2.03 -27.48 -0.50
CA ALA A 417 0.81 -27.62 -1.25
C ALA A 417 1.06 -27.71 -2.75
N TYR A 418 2.09 -27.04 -3.26
CA TYR A 418 2.38 -26.98 -4.70
C TYR A 418 3.41 -28.01 -5.15
N TRP A 419 4.47 -28.21 -4.37
CA TRP A 419 5.67 -28.92 -4.82
C TRP A 419 5.87 -30.22 -4.06
N ASN A 420 6.42 -31.23 -4.74
CA ASN A 420 6.78 -32.51 -4.13
C ASN A 420 8.25 -32.87 -4.32
N GLN A 421 9.13 -31.88 -4.55
CA GLN A 421 10.59 -32.01 -4.52
C GLN A 421 11.20 -30.66 -4.11
N VAL A 422 12.25 -30.73 -3.30
CA VAL A 422 12.89 -29.55 -2.68
C VAL A 422 14.31 -29.39 -3.22
N THR A 423 14.64 -28.20 -3.71
CA THR A 423 16.02 -27.79 -4.03
C THR A 423 16.41 -26.61 -3.13
N PRO A 424 17.53 -26.62 -2.39
CA PRO A 424 17.84 -25.62 -1.35
C PRO A 424 18.31 -24.24 -1.88
N GLU A 425 17.92 -23.86 -3.10
CA GLU A 425 18.36 -22.62 -3.76
C GLU A 425 19.87 -22.33 -3.55
N ASN A 426 20.23 -21.15 -3.02
CA ASN A 426 21.62 -20.77 -2.72
C ASN A 426 22.12 -21.35 -1.39
N ALA A 427 21.25 -21.86 -0.52
CA ALA A 427 21.61 -22.26 0.84
C ALA A 427 22.62 -23.43 0.90
N GLY A 428 22.76 -24.20 -0.19
CA GLY A 428 23.79 -25.24 -0.33
C GLY A 428 25.08 -24.81 -1.03
N LYS A 429 25.25 -23.53 -1.36
CA LYS A 429 26.47 -23.01 -2.01
C LYS A 429 27.52 -22.67 -0.95
N TRP A 430 28.78 -22.96 -1.26
CA TRP A 430 29.90 -22.71 -0.33
C TRP A 430 29.95 -21.25 0.15
N GLY A 431 29.84 -20.27 -0.75
CA GLY A 431 29.82 -18.85 -0.37
C GLY A 431 28.65 -18.45 0.53
N SER A 432 27.54 -19.19 0.52
CA SER A 432 26.37 -18.94 1.38
C SER A 432 26.49 -19.65 2.72
N VAL A 433 27.07 -20.85 2.75
CA VAL A 433 27.32 -21.58 3.99
C VAL A 433 28.47 -20.92 4.76
N GLU A 434 29.55 -20.54 4.08
CA GLU A 434 30.79 -20.11 4.71
C GLU A 434 31.22 -18.72 4.23
N GLY A 435 30.35 -17.73 4.40
CA GLY A 435 30.69 -16.34 4.10
C GLY A 435 31.87 -15.79 4.94
N VAL A 436 32.13 -16.42 6.10
CA VAL A 436 33.28 -16.15 6.98
C VAL A 436 34.05 -17.45 7.16
N ARG A 437 35.36 -17.42 6.82
CA ARG A 437 36.27 -18.57 6.95
C ARG A 437 36.19 -19.19 8.34
N ASP A 438 36.17 -20.52 8.40
CA ASP A 438 36.11 -21.34 9.62
C ASP A 438 34.83 -21.12 10.45
N ASN A 439 33.77 -20.56 9.87
CA ASN A 439 32.50 -20.29 10.56
C ASN A 439 31.27 -20.60 9.68
N PRO A 440 31.05 -21.87 9.31
CA PRO A 440 29.94 -22.26 8.43
C PRO A 440 28.57 -22.15 9.13
N SER A 441 27.57 -21.73 8.36
CA SER A 441 26.15 -21.70 8.75
C SER A 441 25.34 -22.59 7.80
N TRP A 442 24.97 -23.76 8.29
CA TRP A 442 24.17 -24.74 7.55
C TRP A 442 22.66 -24.50 7.65
N SER A 443 22.23 -23.50 8.42
CA SER A 443 20.83 -23.27 8.80
C SER A 443 19.83 -23.29 7.65
N GLY A 444 20.15 -22.64 6.52
CA GLY A 444 19.28 -22.63 5.34
C GLY A 444 19.19 -23.99 4.64
N LEU A 445 20.32 -24.70 4.53
CA LEU A 445 20.39 -26.04 3.93
C LEU A 445 19.65 -27.06 4.81
N ASP A 446 19.86 -26.99 6.13
CA ASP A 446 19.19 -27.82 7.12
C ASP A 446 17.67 -27.61 7.07
N ALA A 447 17.20 -26.36 6.94
CA ALA A 447 15.78 -26.06 6.83
C ALA A 447 15.15 -26.68 5.56
N ALA A 448 15.82 -26.56 4.42
CA ALA A 448 15.35 -27.15 3.16
C ALA A 448 15.34 -28.70 3.23
N TYR A 449 16.39 -29.29 3.80
CA TYR A 449 16.46 -30.74 3.98
C TYR A 449 15.43 -31.26 4.98
N ALA A 450 15.20 -30.52 6.07
CA ALA A 450 14.19 -30.85 7.07
C ALA A 450 12.78 -30.83 6.45
N LEU A 451 12.44 -29.81 5.65
CA LEU A 451 11.17 -29.76 4.92
C LEU A 451 10.99 -30.99 4.01
N ALA A 452 12.02 -31.32 3.24
CA ALA A 452 11.97 -32.48 2.35
C ALA A 452 11.74 -33.78 3.13
N LYS A 453 12.48 -33.95 4.23
CA LYS A 453 12.41 -35.14 5.09
C LYS A 453 11.06 -35.27 5.79
N ASP A 454 10.54 -34.18 6.35
CA ASP A 454 9.28 -34.17 7.11
C ASP A 454 8.06 -34.47 6.22
N ASN A 455 8.16 -34.15 4.92
CA ASN A 455 7.09 -34.35 3.94
C ASN A 455 7.33 -35.53 2.98
N GLU A 456 8.38 -36.32 3.20
CA GLU A 456 8.77 -37.44 2.32
C GLU A 456 9.02 -37.02 0.85
N PHE A 457 9.44 -35.77 0.64
CA PHE A 457 9.80 -35.26 -0.69
C PHE A 457 11.23 -35.64 -1.07
N PRO A 458 11.52 -35.95 -2.35
CA PRO A 458 12.87 -36.02 -2.83
C PRO A 458 13.60 -34.69 -2.59
N PHE A 459 14.83 -34.80 -2.12
CA PHE A 459 15.73 -33.67 -1.97
C PHE A 459 16.72 -33.65 -3.12
N HIS A 460 16.79 -32.53 -3.84
CA HIS A 460 17.73 -32.33 -4.92
C HIS A 460 18.75 -31.27 -4.50
N PHE A 461 19.97 -31.72 -4.21
CA PHE A 461 21.05 -30.81 -3.84
C PHE A 461 21.42 -29.94 -5.05
N HIS A 462 21.35 -28.61 -4.90
CA HIS A 462 21.51 -27.67 -6.03
C HIS A 462 22.86 -27.87 -6.72
N VAL A 463 23.96 -27.85 -5.96
CA VAL A 463 25.31 -28.02 -6.49
C VAL A 463 26.28 -28.41 -5.37
N LEU A 464 27.23 -29.30 -5.64
CA LEU A 464 28.25 -29.69 -4.67
C LEU A 464 29.44 -28.70 -4.66
N ILE A 465 29.82 -28.14 -5.82
CA ILE A 465 30.84 -27.09 -5.94
C ILE A 465 30.48 -26.10 -7.04
N TRP A 466 30.57 -24.80 -6.76
CA TRP A 466 30.30 -23.74 -7.75
C TRP A 466 31.29 -22.59 -7.62
N GLY A 467 32.32 -22.60 -8.46
CA GLY A 467 33.41 -21.61 -8.41
C GLY A 467 32.99 -20.16 -8.64
N ALA A 468 31.83 -19.89 -9.28
CA ALA A 468 31.34 -18.52 -9.47
C ALA A 468 30.78 -17.90 -8.18
N GLN A 469 30.49 -18.70 -7.15
CA GLN A 469 29.97 -18.25 -5.84
C GLN A 469 30.69 -18.97 -4.70
N GLN A 470 32.01 -19.11 -4.82
CA GLN A 470 32.87 -19.49 -3.70
C GLN A 470 33.03 -18.31 -2.72
N PRO A 471 33.38 -18.57 -1.45
CA PRO A 471 33.63 -17.48 -0.50
C PRO A 471 34.78 -16.58 -0.95
N ALA A 472 34.61 -15.26 -0.89
CA ALA A 472 35.62 -14.31 -1.39
C ALA A 472 36.99 -14.41 -0.67
N TRP A 473 37.01 -14.92 0.56
CA TRP A 473 38.24 -15.07 1.34
C TRP A 473 39.21 -16.10 0.72
N ILE A 474 38.71 -17.07 -0.05
CA ILE A 474 39.53 -18.13 -0.65
C ILE A 474 40.51 -17.62 -1.72
N ASP A 475 40.16 -16.53 -2.40
CA ASP A 475 40.95 -15.97 -3.51
C ASP A 475 42.33 -15.44 -3.06
N THR A 476 42.46 -15.15 -1.76
CA THR A 476 43.69 -14.59 -1.18
C THR A 476 44.62 -15.64 -0.56
N LEU A 477 44.16 -16.89 -0.50
CA LEU A 477 44.88 -17.99 0.15
C LEU A 477 45.99 -18.56 -0.75
N SER A 478 46.96 -19.23 -0.12
CA SER A 478 47.94 -20.02 -0.86
C SER A 478 47.26 -21.24 -1.52
N PRO A 479 47.79 -21.81 -2.61
CA PRO A 479 47.22 -23.01 -3.21
C PRO A 479 47.10 -24.21 -2.26
N GLU A 480 47.99 -24.30 -1.26
CA GLU A 480 47.93 -25.33 -0.22
C GLU A 480 46.73 -25.11 0.71
N ASP A 481 46.54 -23.86 1.16
CA ASP A 481 45.39 -23.49 1.99
C ASP A 481 44.08 -23.62 1.21
N GLN A 482 44.02 -23.18 -0.06
CA GLN A 482 42.83 -23.37 -0.92
C GLN A 482 42.44 -24.84 -1.02
N LEU A 483 43.41 -25.74 -1.19
CA LEU A 483 43.15 -27.17 -1.25
C LEU A 483 42.63 -27.72 0.08
N ALA A 484 43.18 -27.26 1.21
CA ALA A 484 42.71 -27.66 2.54
C ALA A 484 41.24 -27.25 2.74
N GLU A 485 40.89 -26.01 2.44
CA GLU A 485 39.53 -25.46 2.59
C GLU A 485 38.53 -26.14 1.64
N ILE A 486 38.93 -26.39 0.39
CA ILE A 486 38.11 -27.17 -0.55
C ILE A 486 37.87 -28.59 0.00
N THR A 487 38.88 -29.21 0.61
CA THR A 487 38.76 -30.56 1.17
C THR A 487 37.81 -30.57 2.37
N GLU A 488 37.93 -29.60 3.28
CA GLU A 488 37.03 -29.44 4.43
C GLU A 488 35.57 -29.26 3.99
N TRP A 489 35.31 -28.49 2.93
CA TRP A 489 33.96 -28.35 2.37
C TRP A 489 33.30 -29.67 1.94
N PHE A 490 34.09 -30.69 1.59
CA PHE A 490 33.57 -32.01 1.19
C PHE A 490 33.36 -32.98 2.38
N GLU A 491 33.94 -32.71 3.54
CA GLU A 491 33.83 -33.55 4.75
C GLU A 491 32.52 -33.29 5.51
#